data_AF-A0A7K2P859-F1
#
_entry.id   AF-A0A7K2P859-F1
#
_cell.length_a   1.000
_cell.length_b   1.000
_cell.length_c   1.000
_cell.angle_alpha   90.00
_cell.angle_beta   90.00
_cell.angle_gamma   90.00
#
_symmetry.space_group_name_H-M   'P 1'
#
loop_
_entity.id
_entity.type
_entity.pdbx_description
1 polymer ?
#
loop_
_entity_poly.entity_id
_entity_poly.type
_entity_poly.pdbx_seq_one_letter_code
_entity_poly.pdbx_strand_id
1 'polypeptide(L)'
;MSITSLTAYQLTAMLRRVDPHVARNAGYGGIEGVHLDYDGQNLHAVATDRYTLAVARERAVGTAPAWKLTISAAEWTDDVTALRAWADSHPGQENIHLTAGTDGLTATSNRGKLVLPASTGHFPEWRDLIRTALHHQPTESPWSGFQSRLLARWQDAGERITTWQSAYDKPVVVYATNFVGLQMPMRIGDEEGPEGRWETWKGSLGETGPKVEQEETLHHWEGAALEEKEYLVESYTEDLLKLTLRSTTDIFSLATGDTGALTAYSLAGTQSWLAYRLLRALEKSAPDLLRQTLDDVTQQLESGEISEWAWDEAERAGHNPQAWHDDYEAHLKKLADERAAKTA
;
A
#
# COMPACT_ATOMS: atom_id res chain seq x y z
N MET A 1 22.51 20.00 -12.41
CA MET A 1 22.52 18.68 -11.74
C MET A 1 21.33 17.90 -12.24
N SER A 2 21.55 16.68 -12.73
CA SER A 2 20.50 15.74 -13.13
C SER A 2 19.88 15.13 -11.88
N ILE A 3 18.59 15.36 -11.66
CA ILE A 3 17.87 14.92 -10.46
C ILE A 3 16.69 14.05 -10.88
N THR A 4 16.45 12.97 -10.15
CA THR A 4 15.25 12.14 -10.20
C THR A 4 14.53 12.27 -8.86
N SER A 5 13.24 12.63 -8.85
CA SER A 5 12.50 12.92 -7.62
C SER A 5 11.24 12.07 -7.49
N LEU A 6 10.95 11.63 -6.27
CA LEU A 6 9.75 10.93 -5.86
C LEU A 6 9.48 11.24 -4.39
N THR A 7 8.32 10.88 -3.85
CA THR A 7 8.06 11.10 -2.42
C THR A 7 8.76 10.05 -1.56
N ALA A 8 8.96 10.36 -0.28
CA ALA A 8 9.50 9.42 0.69
C ALA A 8 8.67 8.15 0.79
N TYR A 9 7.34 8.29 0.81
CA TYR A 9 6.40 7.16 0.78
C TYR A 9 6.61 6.26 -0.44
N GLN A 10 6.74 6.85 -1.64
CA GLN A 10 6.96 6.09 -2.87
C GLN A 10 8.28 5.30 -2.81
N LEU A 11 9.37 5.92 -2.37
CA LEU A 11 10.66 5.25 -2.24
C LEU A 11 10.60 4.09 -1.25
N THR A 12 10.04 4.33 -0.05
CA THR A 12 9.82 3.31 0.96
C THR A 12 8.99 2.15 0.44
N ALA A 13 7.84 2.46 -0.17
CA ALA A 13 6.91 1.45 -0.65
C ALA A 13 7.56 0.56 -1.72
N MET A 14 8.28 1.15 -2.67
CA MET A 14 9.03 0.40 -3.68
C MET A 14 10.07 -0.53 -3.06
N LEU A 15 10.90 -0.02 -2.14
CA LEU A 15 11.96 -0.81 -1.50
C LEU A 15 11.37 -1.96 -0.68
N ARG A 16 10.32 -1.69 0.11
CA ARG A 16 9.61 -2.71 0.90
C ARG A 16 9.06 -3.84 0.02
N ARG A 17 8.48 -3.52 -1.14
CA ARG A 17 7.90 -4.52 -2.07
C ARG A 17 8.93 -5.47 -2.67
N VAL A 18 10.18 -5.03 -2.84
CA VAL A 18 11.21 -5.84 -3.52
C VAL A 18 12.23 -6.47 -2.57
N ASP A 19 12.41 -5.91 -1.37
CA ASP A 19 13.37 -6.38 -0.37
C ASP A 19 13.28 -7.90 -0.05
N PRO A 20 12.08 -8.51 0.06
CA PRO A 20 11.96 -9.96 0.29
C PRO A 20 12.59 -10.84 -0.80
N HIS A 21 12.83 -10.28 -1.99
CA HIS A 21 13.33 -10.99 -3.17
C HIS A 21 14.83 -10.82 -3.40
N VAL A 22 15.55 -10.13 -2.52
CA VAL A 22 16.99 -9.89 -2.64
C VAL A 22 17.79 -11.15 -2.33
N ALA A 23 18.83 -11.44 -3.13
CA ALA A 23 19.72 -12.58 -2.95
C ALA A 23 20.75 -12.36 -1.82
N ARG A 24 20.32 -12.07 -0.59
CA ARG A 24 21.23 -11.76 0.52
C ARG A 24 22.23 -12.89 0.75
N ASN A 25 23.53 -12.53 0.79
CA ASN A 25 24.65 -13.43 1.11
C ASN A 25 24.76 -14.65 0.17
N ALA A 26 24.34 -14.50 -1.09
CA ALA A 26 24.33 -15.59 -2.05
C ALA A 26 25.68 -15.83 -2.75
N GLY A 27 26.66 -14.94 -2.56
CA GLY A 27 27.95 -14.90 -3.25
C GLY A 27 27.85 -14.38 -4.69
N TYR A 28 26.70 -13.81 -5.09
CA TYR A 28 26.44 -13.33 -6.44
C TYR A 28 26.27 -11.80 -6.44
N GLY A 29 27.39 -11.07 -6.45
CA GLY A 29 27.40 -9.60 -6.30
C GLY A 29 26.50 -8.82 -7.27
N GLY A 30 26.12 -9.38 -8.41
CA GLY A 30 25.18 -8.77 -9.36
C GLY A 30 23.72 -8.74 -8.90
N ILE A 31 23.31 -9.59 -7.96
CA ILE A 31 21.91 -9.72 -7.48
C ILE A 31 21.78 -9.59 -5.95
N GLU A 32 22.90 -9.34 -5.25
CA GLU A 32 22.99 -9.06 -3.81
C GLU A 32 22.59 -7.62 -3.48
N GLY A 33 21.41 -7.21 -3.93
CA GLY A 33 20.96 -5.85 -3.76
C GLY A 33 19.67 -5.52 -4.48
N VAL A 34 19.30 -4.24 -4.41
CA VAL A 34 18.21 -3.67 -5.19
C VAL A 34 18.78 -2.90 -6.36
N HIS A 35 18.39 -3.28 -7.56
CA HIS A 35 18.70 -2.58 -8.79
C HIS A 35 17.69 -1.45 -9.00
N LEU A 36 18.18 -0.22 -9.02
CA LEU A 36 17.41 0.98 -9.31
C LEU A 36 17.64 1.38 -10.75
N ASP A 37 16.55 1.51 -11.50
CA ASP A 37 16.57 1.77 -12.94
C ASP A 37 15.56 2.86 -13.31
N TYR A 38 16.07 4.04 -13.62
CA TYR A 38 15.29 5.19 -14.06
C TYR A 38 15.30 5.28 -15.59
N ASP A 39 14.11 5.22 -16.21
CA ASP A 39 13.94 5.25 -17.66
C ASP A 39 13.70 6.66 -18.24
N GLY A 40 13.73 7.70 -17.39
CA GLY A 40 13.37 9.07 -17.75
C GLY A 40 11.94 9.48 -17.35
N GLN A 41 11.10 8.53 -16.96
CA GLN A 41 9.72 8.78 -16.50
C GLN A 41 9.38 8.01 -15.22
N ASN A 42 9.87 6.79 -15.10
CA ASN A 42 9.60 5.90 -13.99
C ASN A 42 10.92 5.43 -13.38
N LEU A 43 10.93 5.39 -12.05
CA LEU A 43 11.95 4.67 -11.31
C LEU A 43 11.44 3.25 -11.08
N HIS A 44 12.29 2.27 -11.36
CA HIS A 44 12.05 0.86 -11.05
C HIS A 44 12.99 0.44 -9.94
N ALA A 45 12.46 -0.23 -8.93
CA ALA A 45 13.25 -1.00 -7.97
C ALA A 45 13.08 -2.48 -8.34
N VAL A 46 14.19 -3.19 -8.50
CA VAL A 46 14.21 -4.58 -8.95
C VAL A 46 15.08 -5.40 -8.02
N ALA A 47 14.56 -6.54 -7.57
CA ALA A 47 15.31 -7.51 -6.79
C ALA A 47 15.05 -8.92 -7.30
N THR A 48 16.05 -9.79 -7.18
CA THR A 48 15.92 -11.19 -7.55
C THR A 48 16.88 -12.07 -6.77
N ASP A 49 16.47 -13.31 -6.48
CA ASP A 49 17.29 -14.36 -5.88
C ASP A 49 17.42 -15.59 -6.79
N ARG A 50 17.17 -15.40 -8.09
CA ARG A 50 17.06 -16.42 -9.16
C ARG A 50 15.81 -17.29 -9.12
N TYR A 51 15.14 -17.37 -7.96
CA TYR A 51 13.87 -18.11 -7.83
C TYR A 51 12.67 -17.19 -7.93
N THR A 52 12.84 -15.95 -7.46
CA THR A 52 11.86 -14.88 -7.57
C THR A 52 12.50 -13.66 -8.20
N LEU A 53 11.71 -12.88 -8.93
CA LEU A 53 12.08 -11.56 -9.43
C LEU A 53 10.91 -10.63 -9.14
N ALA A 54 11.18 -9.49 -8.52
CA ALA A 54 10.17 -8.50 -8.17
C ALA A 54 10.56 -7.13 -8.69
N VAL A 55 9.60 -6.43 -9.28
CA VAL A 55 9.75 -5.08 -9.84
C VAL A 55 8.65 -4.21 -9.27
N ALA A 56 9.04 -3.20 -8.49
CA ALA A 56 8.15 -2.10 -8.13
C ALA A 56 8.46 -0.89 -9.01
N ARG A 57 7.43 -0.16 -9.43
CA ARG A 57 7.56 0.99 -10.33
C ARG A 57 6.80 2.20 -9.78
N GLU A 58 7.50 3.32 -9.63
CA GLU A 58 6.85 4.60 -9.36
C GLU A 58 7.18 5.63 -10.42
N ARG A 59 6.23 6.53 -10.67
CA ARG A 59 6.45 7.67 -11.53
C ARG A 59 7.39 8.64 -10.81
N ALA A 60 8.51 8.97 -11.44
CA ALA A 60 9.47 9.91 -10.90
C ALA A 60 9.51 11.17 -11.77
N VAL A 61 9.71 12.32 -11.13
CA VAL A 61 9.82 13.63 -11.79
C VAL A 61 11.28 14.05 -11.77
N GLY A 62 11.86 14.31 -12.93
CA GLY A 62 13.27 14.63 -13.01
C GLY A 62 13.70 15.20 -14.34
N THR A 63 14.90 15.77 -14.34
CA THR A 63 15.63 16.21 -15.55
C THR A 63 16.82 15.30 -15.85
N ALA A 64 17.00 14.23 -15.06
CA ALA A 64 18.08 13.29 -15.25
C ALA A 64 17.91 12.49 -16.55
N PRO A 65 19.02 12.15 -17.24
CA PRO A 65 18.98 11.10 -18.25
C PRO A 65 18.65 9.76 -17.60
N ALA A 66 18.29 8.76 -18.40
CA ALA A 66 18.11 7.40 -17.91
C ALA A 66 19.41 6.91 -17.23
N TRP A 67 19.26 6.22 -16.10
CA TRP A 67 20.38 5.69 -15.33
C TRP A 67 19.98 4.40 -14.64
N LYS A 68 20.97 3.55 -14.36
CA LYS A 68 20.76 2.31 -13.61
C LYS A 68 21.96 1.99 -12.73
N LEU A 69 21.69 1.52 -11.51
CA LEU A 69 22.70 1.12 -10.53
C LEU A 69 22.13 0.12 -9.54
N THR A 70 22.98 -0.60 -8.83
CA THR A 70 22.57 -1.55 -7.79
C THR A 70 23.13 -1.12 -6.44
N ILE A 71 22.24 -0.98 -5.46
CA ILE A 71 22.56 -0.73 -4.05
C ILE A 71 22.74 -2.07 -3.35
N SER A 72 23.84 -2.26 -2.63
CA SER A 72 24.17 -3.53 -2.01
C SER A 72 23.25 -3.86 -0.82
N ALA A 73 22.99 -5.15 -0.65
CA ALA A 73 22.31 -5.74 0.51
C ALA A 73 23.16 -6.85 1.14
N ALA A 74 24.48 -6.82 0.92
CA ALA A 74 25.41 -7.79 1.50
C ALA A 74 25.52 -7.59 3.02
N GLU A 75 25.85 -8.65 3.77
CA GLU A 75 25.89 -8.68 5.24
C GLU A 75 26.56 -7.46 5.90
N TRP A 76 27.66 -6.98 5.33
CA TRP A 76 28.48 -5.90 5.90
C TRP A 76 28.18 -4.52 5.30
N THR A 77 27.33 -4.45 4.27
CA THR A 77 26.98 -3.24 3.50
C THR A 77 25.51 -3.30 3.10
N ASP A 78 24.61 -3.51 4.06
CA ASP A 78 23.17 -3.54 3.80
C ASP A 78 22.60 -2.13 3.58
N ASP A 79 23.06 -1.52 2.48
CA ASP A 79 22.73 -0.17 2.07
C ASP A 79 21.26 -0.06 1.62
N VAL A 80 20.62 -1.17 1.25
CA VAL A 80 19.17 -1.24 0.99
C VAL A 80 18.40 -0.95 2.27
N THR A 81 18.75 -1.61 3.38
CA THR A 81 18.13 -1.34 4.68
C THR A 81 18.42 0.09 5.13
N ALA A 82 19.64 0.59 4.92
CA ALA A 82 19.99 1.97 5.24
C ALA A 82 19.18 2.99 4.42
N LEU A 83 19.01 2.77 3.11
CA LEU A 83 18.20 3.63 2.24
C LEU A 83 16.74 3.64 2.68
N ARG A 84 16.18 2.47 2.99
CA ARG A 84 14.79 2.35 3.46
C ARG A 84 14.59 3.08 4.78
N ALA A 85 15.44 2.80 5.78
CA ALA A 85 15.35 3.46 7.09
C ALA A 85 15.53 4.99 6.98
N TRP A 86 16.41 5.45 6.10
CA TRP A 86 16.56 6.87 5.84
C TRP A 86 15.31 7.46 5.17
N ALA A 87 14.73 6.80 4.17
CA ALA A 87 13.48 7.24 3.55
C ALA A 87 12.32 7.27 4.56
N ASP A 88 12.20 6.23 5.39
CA ASP A 88 11.19 6.11 6.46
C ASP A 88 11.28 7.21 7.53
N SER A 89 12.48 7.77 7.75
CA SER A 89 12.65 8.88 8.70
C SER A 89 12.06 10.22 8.21
N HIS A 90 11.59 10.28 6.96
CA HIS A 90 10.97 11.47 6.38
C HIS A 90 9.44 11.34 6.36
N PRO A 91 8.69 12.46 6.46
CA PRO A 91 7.26 12.46 6.19
C PRO A 91 6.96 11.93 4.79
N GLY A 92 5.94 11.09 4.65
CA GLY A 92 5.67 10.36 3.41
C GLY A 92 5.54 11.23 2.15
N GLN A 93 4.98 12.44 2.28
CA GLN A 93 4.81 13.41 1.20
C GLN A 93 6.06 14.23 0.87
N GLU A 94 7.14 14.13 1.66
CA GLU A 94 8.38 14.87 1.41
C GLU A 94 9.05 14.35 0.14
N ASN A 95 9.51 15.27 -0.72
CA ASN A 95 10.24 14.91 -1.94
C ASN A 95 11.66 14.46 -1.58
N ILE A 96 12.01 13.27 -2.06
CA ILE A 96 13.37 12.74 -2.07
C ILE A 96 13.94 12.91 -3.48
N HIS A 97 15.14 13.47 -3.54
CA HIS A 97 15.91 13.66 -4.76
C HIS A 97 17.03 12.65 -4.81
N LEU A 98 17.01 11.80 -5.85
CA LEU A 98 18.03 10.82 -6.15
C LEU A 98 18.96 11.35 -7.24
N THR A 99 20.25 11.27 -6.98
CA THR A 99 21.32 11.60 -7.94
C THR A 99 22.24 10.38 -8.08
N ALA A 100 22.21 9.75 -9.24
CA ALA A 100 23.12 8.67 -9.59
C ALA A 100 24.50 9.23 -9.99
N GLY A 101 25.55 8.74 -9.33
CA GLY A 101 26.95 8.97 -9.68
C GLY A 101 27.61 7.71 -10.24
N THR A 102 28.91 7.77 -10.53
CA THR A 102 29.68 6.63 -11.06
C THR A 102 29.81 5.48 -10.06
N ASP A 103 29.94 5.81 -8.77
CA ASP A 103 30.26 4.83 -7.70
C ASP A 103 29.26 4.89 -6.54
N GLY A 104 28.14 5.61 -6.71
CA GLY A 104 27.22 5.84 -5.62
C GLY A 104 25.90 6.47 -6.00
N LEU A 105 24.93 6.29 -5.10
CA LEU A 105 23.66 6.97 -5.10
C LEU A 105 23.66 8.02 -3.99
N THR A 106 23.35 9.26 -4.35
CA THR A 106 23.08 10.29 -3.36
C THR A 106 21.57 10.52 -3.28
N ALA A 107 21.00 10.32 -2.09
CA ALA A 107 19.63 10.69 -1.77
C ALA A 107 19.65 11.97 -0.92
N THR A 108 18.87 12.97 -1.31
CA THR A 108 18.77 14.25 -0.58
C THR A 108 17.32 14.64 -0.38
N SER A 109 17.04 15.26 0.75
CA SER A 109 15.75 15.86 1.12
C SER A 109 15.99 17.24 1.72
N ASN A 110 14.95 17.88 2.27
CA ASN A 110 15.13 19.12 3.03
C ASN A 110 15.72 18.87 4.42
N ARG A 111 15.68 17.62 4.90
CA ARG A 111 16.09 17.24 6.26
C ARG A 111 17.44 16.56 6.32
N GLY A 112 17.94 16.04 5.21
CA GLY A 112 19.19 15.32 5.22
C GLY A 112 19.71 14.89 3.87
N LYS A 113 20.87 14.24 3.92
CA LYS A 113 21.56 13.66 2.78
C LYS A 113 22.12 12.30 3.17
N LEU A 114 21.87 11.31 2.33
CA LEU A 114 22.47 9.99 2.40
C LEU A 114 23.29 9.75 1.14
N VAL A 115 24.51 9.22 1.31
CA VAL A 115 25.36 8.81 0.19
C VAL A 115 25.67 7.34 0.38
N LEU A 116 25.27 6.52 -0.59
CA LEU A 116 25.44 5.08 -0.57
C LEU A 116 26.37 4.67 -1.70
N PRO A 117 27.28 3.72 -1.49
CA PRO A 117 27.99 3.10 -2.59
C PRO A 117 26.98 2.37 -3.49
N ALA A 118 27.26 2.38 -4.78
CA ALA A 118 26.42 1.73 -5.77
C ALA A 118 27.30 1.13 -6.86
N SER A 119 26.90 0.00 -7.41
CA SER A 119 27.59 -0.61 -8.54
C SER A 119 26.80 -0.45 -9.82
N THR A 120 27.49 -0.21 -10.93
CA THR A 120 26.93 -0.36 -12.29
C THR A 120 27.26 -1.73 -12.87
N GLY A 121 27.47 -2.73 -11.99
CA GLY A 121 27.79 -4.09 -12.37
C GLY A 121 26.66 -4.77 -13.13
N HIS A 122 26.91 -5.99 -13.60
CA HIS A 122 25.90 -6.74 -14.34
C HIS A 122 24.74 -7.14 -13.42
N PHE A 123 23.54 -6.67 -13.76
CA PHE A 123 22.26 -7.15 -13.25
C PHE A 123 21.54 -7.88 -14.41
N PRO A 124 20.76 -8.95 -14.16
CA PRO A 124 20.00 -9.63 -15.21
C PRO A 124 19.14 -8.67 -16.02
N GLU A 125 18.93 -8.96 -17.31
CA GLU A 125 18.08 -8.16 -18.21
C GLU A 125 16.59 -8.34 -17.85
N TRP A 126 16.19 -7.76 -16.72
CA TRP A 126 14.90 -7.96 -16.07
C TRP A 126 13.73 -7.52 -16.95
N ARG A 127 13.91 -6.49 -17.78
CA ARG A 127 12.87 -6.02 -18.72
C ARG A 127 12.50 -7.10 -19.71
N ASP A 128 13.48 -7.83 -20.22
CA ASP A 128 13.24 -8.89 -21.19
C ASP A 128 12.58 -10.09 -20.52
N LEU A 129 13.01 -10.47 -19.30
CA LEU A 129 12.37 -11.52 -18.51
C LEU A 129 10.89 -11.23 -18.25
N ILE A 130 10.58 -10.01 -17.78
CA ILE A 130 9.19 -9.57 -17.54
C ILE A 130 8.40 -9.52 -18.85
N ARG A 131 8.95 -8.91 -19.90
CA ARG A 131 8.26 -8.80 -21.20
C ARG A 131 7.93 -10.17 -21.77
N THR A 132 8.88 -11.11 -21.72
CA THR A 132 8.67 -12.49 -22.13
C THR A 132 7.55 -13.12 -21.31
N ALA A 133 7.56 -13.03 -19.98
CA ALA A 133 6.52 -13.63 -19.14
C ALA A 133 5.12 -13.03 -19.40
N LEU A 134 5.02 -11.71 -19.55
CA LEU A 134 3.76 -11.01 -19.82
C LEU A 134 3.18 -11.28 -21.22
N HIS A 135 4.02 -11.64 -22.20
CA HIS A 135 3.54 -11.96 -23.55
C HIS A 135 2.88 -13.33 -23.68
N HIS A 136 3.13 -14.25 -22.76
CA HIS A 136 2.52 -15.58 -22.83
C HIS A 136 1.07 -15.54 -22.36
N GLN A 137 0.20 -16.21 -23.10
CA GLN A 137 -1.18 -16.39 -22.68
C GLN A 137 -1.23 -17.37 -21.49
N PRO A 138 -2.16 -17.16 -20.53
CA PRO A 138 -2.48 -18.16 -19.54
C PRO A 138 -2.87 -19.47 -20.23
N THR A 139 -2.32 -20.58 -19.77
CA THR A 139 -2.75 -21.92 -20.20
C THR A 139 -3.53 -22.57 -19.08
N GLU A 140 -4.34 -23.58 -19.42
CA GLU A 140 -4.81 -24.58 -18.44
C GLU A 140 -3.61 -25.43 -17.98
N SER A 141 -2.74 -24.84 -17.17
CA SER A 141 -1.69 -25.59 -16.48
C SER A 141 -2.35 -26.23 -15.26
N PRO A 142 -2.58 -27.55 -15.26
CA PRO A 142 -3.50 -28.15 -14.30
C PRO A 142 -2.98 -28.09 -12.87
N TRP A 143 -1.66 -27.92 -12.66
CA TRP A 143 -1.07 -27.75 -11.33
C TRP A 143 0.42 -27.32 -11.41
N SER A 144 0.89 -26.64 -10.37
CA SER A 144 2.29 -26.20 -10.19
C SER A 144 2.71 -26.28 -8.73
N GLY A 145 3.99 -26.55 -8.49
CA GLY A 145 4.58 -26.60 -7.16
C GLY A 145 5.25 -25.30 -6.76
N PHE A 146 5.13 -24.91 -5.49
CA PHE A 146 5.83 -23.73 -4.97
C PHE A 146 6.34 -23.98 -3.56
N GLN A 147 7.48 -23.35 -3.23
CA GLN A 147 7.97 -23.33 -1.85
C GLN A 147 7.17 -22.29 -1.07
N SER A 148 6.55 -22.69 0.04
CA SER A 148 5.74 -21.80 0.88
C SER A 148 6.51 -20.57 1.36
N ARG A 149 7.79 -20.72 1.71
CA ARG A 149 8.67 -19.59 2.08
C ARG A 149 8.82 -18.54 0.96
N LEU A 150 8.73 -18.95 -0.31
CA LEU A 150 8.80 -18.04 -1.44
C LEU A 150 7.43 -17.38 -1.68
N LEU A 151 6.35 -18.14 -1.47
CA LEU A 151 4.98 -17.60 -1.53
C LEU A 151 4.76 -16.49 -0.51
N ALA A 152 5.27 -16.64 0.72
CA ALA A 152 5.13 -15.63 1.78
C ALA A 152 5.72 -14.25 1.40
N ARG A 153 6.69 -14.21 0.48
CA ARG A 153 7.32 -12.94 0.05
C ARG A 153 6.38 -12.01 -0.71
N TRP A 154 5.33 -12.56 -1.32
CA TRP A 154 4.37 -11.77 -2.09
C TRP A 154 3.34 -11.08 -1.22
N GLN A 155 3.35 -11.26 0.10
CA GLN A 155 2.44 -10.56 1.03
C GLN A 155 2.52 -9.04 0.88
N ASP A 156 3.70 -8.52 0.54
CA ASP A 156 3.95 -7.08 0.43
C ASP A 156 3.71 -6.57 -1.00
N ALA A 157 3.48 -7.45 -1.99
CA ALA A 157 3.31 -7.07 -3.41
C ALA A 157 2.09 -6.16 -3.63
N GLY A 158 1.06 -6.34 -2.81
CA GLY A 158 -0.19 -5.59 -2.81
C GLY A 158 -1.31 -6.42 -2.18
N GLU A 159 -2.37 -5.74 -1.75
CA GLU A 159 -3.56 -6.37 -1.15
C GLU A 159 -4.24 -7.35 -2.12
N ARG A 160 -4.34 -6.96 -3.40
CA ARG A 160 -4.95 -7.76 -4.47
C ARG A 160 -3.91 -8.05 -5.53
N ILE A 161 -3.66 -9.32 -5.75
CA ILE A 161 -2.76 -9.82 -6.79
C ILE A 161 -3.55 -10.60 -7.84
N THR A 162 -3.16 -10.46 -9.10
CA THR A 162 -3.59 -11.35 -10.17
C THR A 162 -2.41 -12.25 -10.53
N THR A 163 -2.68 -13.54 -10.73
CA THR A 163 -1.64 -14.50 -11.09
C THR A 163 -2.02 -15.32 -12.30
N TRP A 164 -1.03 -15.69 -13.11
CA TRP A 164 -1.20 -16.62 -14.22
C TRP A 164 0.13 -17.27 -14.57
N GLN A 165 0.07 -18.35 -15.33
CA GLN A 165 1.23 -19.14 -15.72
C GLN A 165 1.00 -19.71 -17.12
N SER A 166 2.06 -19.82 -17.91
CA SER A 166 1.98 -20.29 -19.30
C SER A 166 2.24 -21.79 -19.48
N ALA A 167 2.72 -22.47 -18.44
CA ALA A 167 2.83 -23.92 -18.29
C ALA A 167 3.39 -24.24 -16.89
N TYR A 168 3.28 -25.48 -16.44
CA TYR A 168 3.65 -25.90 -15.08
C TYR A 168 5.14 -25.70 -14.75
N ASP A 169 6.01 -25.64 -15.76
CA ASP A 169 7.45 -25.44 -15.63
C ASP A 169 7.90 -23.98 -15.83
N LYS A 170 6.97 -23.06 -16.12
CA LYS A 170 7.23 -21.64 -16.39
C LYS A 170 6.99 -20.80 -15.14
N PRO A 171 7.61 -19.62 -14.99
CA PRO A 171 7.34 -18.78 -13.84
C PRO A 171 5.85 -18.41 -13.76
N VAL A 172 5.28 -18.42 -12.56
CA VAL A 172 4.00 -17.75 -12.31
C VAL A 172 4.26 -16.25 -12.30
N VAL A 173 3.44 -15.52 -13.03
CA VAL A 173 3.41 -14.06 -13.00
C VAL A 173 2.55 -13.63 -11.81
N VAL A 174 3.06 -12.70 -11.03
CA VAL A 174 2.33 -12.03 -9.95
C VAL A 174 2.20 -10.56 -10.35
N TYR A 175 0.98 -10.07 -10.51
CA TYR A 175 0.72 -8.71 -10.94
C TYR A 175 -0.12 -7.95 -9.91
N ALA A 176 0.27 -6.71 -9.63
CA ALA A 176 -0.48 -5.79 -8.79
C ALA A 176 -0.27 -4.34 -9.27
N THR A 177 -0.94 -3.39 -8.63
CA THR A 177 -0.78 -1.96 -8.94
C THR A 177 0.68 -1.54 -8.75
N ASN A 178 1.30 -1.05 -9.82
CA ASN A 178 2.70 -0.62 -9.84
C ASN A 178 3.72 -1.72 -9.47
N PHE A 179 3.34 -2.99 -9.62
CA PHE A 179 4.19 -4.11 -9.28
C PHE A 179 4.03 -5.27 -10.26
N VAL A 180 5.15 -5.90 -10.60
CA VAL A 180 5.15 -7.17 -11.34
C VAL A 180 6.25 -8.07 -10.81
N GLY A 181 5.92 -9.35 -10.62
CA GLY A 181 6.82 -10.36 -10.13
C GLY A 181 6.75 -11.65 -10.92
N LEU A 182 7.83 -12.43 -10.82
CA LEU A 182 7.94 -13.78 -11.35
C LEU A 182 8.38 -14.71 -10.23
N GLN A 183 7.73 -15.87 -10.11
CA GLN A 183 8.19 -16.95 -9.24
C GLN A 183 8.37 -18.24 -10.03
N MET A 184 9.57 -18.81 -9.97
CA MET A 184 9.85 -20.11 -10.55
C MET A 184 9.10 -21.21 -9.79
N PRO A 185 8.42 -22.13 -10.49
CA PRO A 185 7.82 -23.30 -9.85
C PRO A 185 8.91 -24.27 -9.40
N MET A 186 8.57 -25.09 -8.41
CA MET A 186 9.34 -26.30 -8.09
C MET A 186 9.07 -27.36 -9.15
N ARG A 187 10.11 -28.11 -9.50
CA ARG A 187 9.93 -29.38 -10.21
C ARG A 187 9.34 -30.37 -9.22
N ILE A 188 8.13 -30.80 -9.49
CA ILE A 188 7.44 -31.87 -8.78
C ILE A 188 7.60 -33.14 -9.64
N GLY A 189 7.83 -34.29 -9.01
CA GLY A 189 7.85 -35.59 -9.71
C GLY A 189 6.43 -36.09 -10.04
N ASP A 190 6.30 -36.96 -11.04
CA ASP A 190 4.98 -37.44 -11.52
C ASP A 190 4.13 -38.12 -10.42
N GLU A 191 4.76 -38.75 -9.42
CA GLU A 191 4.10 -39.42 -8.28
C GLU A 191 3.42 -38.43 -7.30
N GLU A 192 3.80 -37.16 -7.32
CA GLU A 192 3.26 -36.10 -6.43
C GLU A 192 2.13 -35.29 -7.08
N GLY A 193 1.61 -35.76 -8.22
CA GLY A 193 0.48 -35.17 -8.95
C GLY A 193 -0.88 -35.36 -8.26
N PRO A 194 -1.97 -34.77 -8.80
CA PRO A 194 -3.29 -34.79 -8.19
C PRO A 194 -3.82 -36.20 -7.88
N GLU A 195 -3.61 -37.16 -8.78
CA GLU A 195 -4.06 -38.55 -8.61
C GLU A 195 -3.33 -39.24 -7.44
N GLY A 196 -2.00 -39.09 -7.34
CA GLY A 196 -1.22 -39.65 -6.22
C GLY A 196 -1.60 -39.03 -4.86
N ARG A 197 -1.91 -37.73 -4.84
CA ARG A 197 -2.42 -37.05 -3.63
C ARG A 197 -3.79 -37.54 -3.23
N TRP A 198 -4.71 -37.72 -4.19
CA TRP A 198 -6.02 -38.31 -3.93
C TRP A 198 -5.89 -39.69 -3.28
N GLU A 199 -5.05 -40.57 -3.86
CA GLU A 199 -4.81 -41.91 -3.32
C GLU A 199 -4.31 -41.90 -1.87
N THR A 200 -3.52 -40.88 -1.50
CA THR A 200 -3.01 -40.71 -0.13
C THR A 200 -4.09 -40.23 0.85
N TRP A 201 -4.99 -39.34 0.41
CA TRP A 201 -5.96 -38.68 1.29
C TRP A 201 -7.34 -39.37 1.35
N LYS A 202 -7.71 -40.18 0.34
CA LYS A 202 -9.06 -40.75 0.20
C LYS A 202 -9.55 -41.55 1.41
N GLY A 203 -8.66 -42.23 2.14
CA GLY A 203 -9.01 -42.97 3.36
C GLY A 203 -9.45 -42.07 4.51
N SER A 204 -8.95 -40.83 4.57
CA SER A 204 -9.31 -39.84 5.61
C SER A 204 -10.45 -38.91 5.19
N LEU A 205 -10.55 -38.60 3.89
CA LEU A 205 -11.60 -37.75 3.33
C LEU A 205 -12.91 -38.52 3.04
N GLY A 206 -12.85 -39.85 3.06
CA GLY A 206 -13.93 -40.73 2.62
C GLY A 206 -13.83 -41.01 1.12
N GLU A 207 -13.99 -42.28 0.74
CA GLU A 207 -13.90 -42.70 -0.68
C GLU A 207 -15.15 -42.33 -1.47
N THR A 208 -16.27 -42.10 -0.79
CA THR A 208 -17.57 -41.77 -1.37
C THR A 208 -18.20 -40.60 -0.61
N GLY A 209 -18.60 -39.57 -1.33
CA GLY A 209 -19.22 -38.37 -0.79
C GLY A 209 -19.84 -37.54 -1.91
N PRO A 210 -20.79 -36.63 -1.59
CA PRO A 210 -21.30 -35.70 -2.58
C PRO A 210 -20.15 -34.82 -3.09
N LYS A 211 -20.11 -34.58 -4.41
CA LYS A 211 -19.27 -33.51 -4.95
C LYS A 211 -19.84 -32.20 -4.44
N VAL A 212 -18.98 -31.38 -3.84
CA VAL A 212 -19.35 -30.06 -3.34
C VAL A 212 -18.86 -29.05 -4.37
N GLU A 213 -19.78 -28.25 -4.90
CA GLU A 213 -19.41 -27.09 -5.70
C GLU A 213 -18.75 -26.06 -4.77
N GLN A 214 -17.48 -25.77 -5.02
CA GLN A 214 -16.67 -24.92 -4.13
C GLN A 214 -17.21 -23.49 -4.07
N GLU A 215 -17.73 -23.00 -5.20
CA GLU A 215 -18.34 -21.67 -5.34
C GLU A 215 -19.51 -21.46 -4.35
N GLU A 216 -20.32 -22.50 -4.12
CA GLU A 216 -21.50 -22.42 -3.25
C GLU A 216 -21.16 -22.55 -1.75
N THR A 217 -19.95 -23.00 -1.39
CA THR A 217 -19.66 -23.39 0.01
C THR A 217 -18.62 -22.49 0.68
N LEU A 218 -17.56 -22.10 -0.04
CA LEU A 218 -16.47 -21.31 0.55
C LEU A 218 -16.70 -19.80 0.48
N HIS A 219 -17.50 -19.30 -0.47
CA HIS A 219 -17.76 -17.87 -0.61
C HIS A 219 -18.78 -17.31 0.40
N HIS A 220 -19.61 -18.17 1.01
CA HIS A 220 -20.77 -17.70 1.79
C HIS A 220 -20.47 -17.13 3.18
N TRP A 221 -19.28 -17.34 3.75
CA TRP A 221 -19.00 -16.97 5.15
C TRP A 221 -17.99 -15.83 5.32
N GLU A 222 -17.10 -15.58 4.35
CA GLU A 222 -16.16 -14.44 4.35
C GLU A 222 -16.41 -13.44 3.21
N GLY A 223 -17.10 -13.84 2.14
CA GLY A 223 -17.35 -13.00 0.97
C GLY A 223 -18.18 -11.76 1.29
N ALA A 224 -19.20 -11.86 2.14
CA ALA A 224 -20.03 -10.72 2.51
C ALA A 224 -19.28 -9.66 3.33
N ALA A 225 -18.39 -10.08 4.24
CA ALA A 225 -17.60 -9.17 5.07
C ALA A 225 -16.43 -8.54 4.30
N LEU A 226 -15.86 -9.26 3.32
CA LEU A 226 -14.82 -8.73 2.43
C LEU A 226 -15.42 -7.83 1.33
N GLU A 227 -16.58 -8.18 0.76
CA GLU A 227 -17.29 -7.34 -0.20
C GLU A 227 -17.70 -6.00 0.44
N GLU A 228 -18.20 -5.99 1.67
CA GLU A 228 -18.57 -4.75 2.37
C GLU A 228 -17.37 -3.81 2.58
N LYS A 229 -16.17 -4.36 2.78
CA LYS A 229 -14.90 -3.61 2.84
C LYS A 229 -14.36 -3.20 1.46
N GLU A 230 -14.63 -3.97 0.42
CA GLU A 230 -14.22 -3.63 -0.94
C GLU A 230 -14.94 -2.38 -1.48
N TYR A 231 -16.18 -2.14 -1.05
CA TYR A 231 -16.93 -0.94 -1.36
C TYR A 231 -16.72 0.20 -0.36
N LEU A 232 -15.82 0.07 0.61
CA LEU A 232 -15.64 1.06 1.68
C LEU A 232 -15.33 2.46 1.13
N VAL A 233 -14.47 2.57 0.11
CA VAL A 233 -14.16 3.86 -0.52
C VAL A 233 -15.38 4.43 -1.25
N GLU A 234 -16.11 3.60 -2.00
CA GLU A 234 -17.29 4.02 -2.75
C GLU A 234 -18.44 4.44 -1.81
N SER A 235 -18.70 3.65 -0.76
CA SER A 235 -19.72 3.95 0.24
C SER A 235 -19.40 5.22 1.02
N TYR A 236 -18.17 5.38 1.51
CA TYR A 236 -17.76 6.61 2.20
C TYR A 236 -17.84 7.83 1.29
N THR A 237 -17.38 7.73 0.04
CA THR A 237 -17.43 8.87 -0.88
C THR A 237 -18.86 9.23 -1.28
N GLU A 238 -19.74 8.23 -1.46
CA GLU A 238 -21.16 8.45 -1.71
C GLU A 238 -21.86 9.07 -0.49
N ASP A 239 -21.59 8.59 0.71
CA ASP A 239 -22.20 9.08 1.95
C ASP A 239 -21.76 10.50 2.28
N LEU A 240 -20.48 10.83 2.05
CA LEU A 240 -19.99 12.21 2.17
C LEU A 240 -20.68 13.15 1.17
N LEU A 241 -20.88 12.71 -0.08
CA LEU A 241 -21.64 13.48 -1.07
C LEU A 241 -23.11 13.68 -0.65
N LYS A 242 -23.77 12.61 -0.19
CA LYS A 242 -25.15 12.69 0.34
C LYS A 242 -25.22 13.66 1.51
N LEU A 243 -24.26 13.59 2.44
CA LEU A 243 -24.23 14.44 3.63
C LEU A 243 -23.96 15.90 3.27
N THR A 244 -23.07 16.18 2.32
CA THR A 244 -22.88 17.53 1.77
C THR A 244 -24.17 18.05 1.16
N LEU A 245 -24.83 17.28 0.29
CA LEU A 245 -26.07 17.70 -0.37
C LEU A 245 -27.21 17.94 0.62
N ARG A 246 -27.42 17.01 1.58
CA ARG A 246 -28.41 17.16 2.65
C ARG A 246 -28.14 18.40 3.50
N SER A 247 -26.91 18.53 4.01
CA SER A 247 -26.54 19.66 4.86
C SER A 247 -26.71 21.00 4.15
N THR A 248 -26.33 21.10 2.87
CA THR A 248 -26.53 22.34 2.09
C THR A 248 -28.00 22.63 1.83
N THR A 249 -28.85 21.61 1.67
CA THR A 249 -30.30 21.77 1.49
C THR A 249 -30.99 22.18 2.79
N ASP A 250 -30.60 21.55 3.90
CA ASP A 250 -31.19 21.79 5.22
C ASP A 250 -30.89 23.21 5.72
N ILE A 251 -29.71 23.76 5.41
CA ILE A 251 -29.36 25.17 5.67
C ILE A 251 -30.42 26.14 5.12
N PHE A 252 -30.94 25.90 3.92
CA PHE A 252 -31.95 26.76 3.28
C PHE A 252 -33.38 26.47 3.76
N SER A 253 -33.57 25.36 4.47
CA SER A 253 -34.88 24.89 4.93
C SER A 253 -35.14 25.23 6.40
N LEU A 254 -34.16 25.81 7.10
CA LEU A 254 -34.26 26.19 8.51
C LEU A 254 -35.22 27.37 8.74
N ALA A 255 -35.98 27.28 9.84
CA ALA A 255 -36.75 28.40 10.36
C ALA A 255 -35.80 29.54 10.78
N THR A 256 -36.23 30.78 10.55
CA THR A 256 -35.46 31.98 10.92
C THR A 256 -35.19 32.00 12.43
N GLY A 257 -33.91 31.94 12.80
CA GLY A 257 -33.45 32.08 14.19
C GLY A 257 -32.78 30.85 14.81
N ASP A 258 -32.80 29.68 14.17
CA ASP A 258 -32.07 28.50 14.66
C ASP A 258 -30.59 28.52 14.23
N THR A 259 -29.82 29.37 14.90
CA THR A 259 -28.38 29.52 14.65
C THR A 259 -27.57 28.27 15.00
N GLY A 260 -28.07 27.42 15.89
CA GLY A 260 -27.41 26.18 16.29
C GLY A 260 -27.46 25.14 15.17
N ALA A 261 -28.66 24.87 14.67
CA ALA A 261 -28.83 23.96 13.53
C ALA A 261 -28.12 24.48 12.27
N LEU A 262 -28.17 25.80 12.02
CA LEU A 262 -27.45 26.42 10.90
C LEU A 262 -25.95 26.16 10.96
N THR A 263 -25.35 26.31 12.15
CA THR A 263 -23.92 26.07 12.36
C THR A 263 -23.58 24.59 12.18
N ALA A 264 -24.39 23.69 12.74
CA ALA A 264 -24.19 22.26 12.64
C ALA A 264 -24.21 21.77 11.18
N TYR A 265 -25.22 22.15 10.40
CA TYR A 265 -25.30 21.77 8.99
C TYR A 265 -24.18 22.41 8.16
N SER A 266 -23.83 23.68 8.43
CA SER A 266 -22.71 24.33 7.73
C SER A 266 -21.39 23.61 7.96
N LEU A 267 -21.12 23.21 9.21
CA LEU A 267 -19.93 22.45 9.57
C LEU A 267 -19.95 21.06 8.92
N ALA A 268 -21.04 20.31 9.09
CA ALA A 268 -21.18 18.96 8.55
C ALA A 268 -21.01 18.94 7.02
N GLY A 269 -21.68 19.85 6.31
CA GLY A 269 -21.61 19.93 4.84
C GLY A 269 -20.23 20.29 4.33
N THR A 270 -19.58 21.28 4.97
CA THR A 270 -18.25 21.75 4.57
C THR A 270 -17.16 20.71 4.85
N GLN A 271 -17.20 20.08 6.03
CA GLN A 271 -16.23 19.04 6.41
C GLN A 271 -16.42 17.79 5.54
N SER A 272 -17.66 17.40 5.25
CA SER A 272 -17.94 16.27 4.35
C SER A 272 -17.42 16.51 2.94
N TRP A 273 -17.55 17.73 2.43
CA TRP A 273 -17.02 18.10 1.13
C TRP A 273 -15.50 18.07 1.10
N LEU A 274 -14.84 18.61 2.14
CA LEU A 274 -13.39 18.55 2.28
C LEU A 274 -12.89 17.11 2.31
N ALA A 275 -13.49 16.27 3.16
CA ALA A 275 -13.16 14.85 3.28
C ALA A 275 -13.32 14.14 1.92
N TYR A 276 -14.44 14.34 1.23
CA TYR A 276 -14.67 13.78 -0.11
C TYR A 276 -13.54 14.14 -1.09
N ARG A 277 -13.14 15.42 -1.12
CA ARG A 277 -12.07 15.89 -2.01
C ARG A 277 -10.71 15.30 -1.67
N LEU A 278 -10.43 15.09 -0.39
CA LEU A 278 -9.19 14.44 0.08
C LEU A 278 -9.18 12.95 -0.26
N LEU A 279 -10.28 12.23 0.00
CA LEU A 279 -10.39 10.80 -0.35
C LEU A 279 -10.22 10.60 -1.85
N ARG A 280 -10.86 11.42 -2.70
CA ARG A 280 -10.67 11.37 -4.17
C ARG A 280 -9.25 11.68 -4.62
N ALA A 281 -8.53 12.52 -3.89
CA ALA A 281 -7.12 12.81 -4.18
C ALA A 281 -6.24 11.61 -3.80
N LEU A 282 -6.46 11.03 -2.62
CA LEU A 282 -5.75 9.85 -2.11
C LEU A 282 -6.02 8.59 -2.92
N GLU A 283 -7.25 8.37 -3.38
CA GLU A 283 -7.62 7.24 -4.24
C GLU A 283 -6.76 7.21 -5.51
N LYS A 284 -6.42 8.39 -6.02
CA LYS A 284 -5.58 8.54 -7.21
C LYS A 284 -4.08 8.45 -6.91
N SER A 285 -3.62 8.89 -5.75
CA SER A 285 -2.19 9.05 -5.44
C SER A 285 -1.61 7.95 -4.54
N ALA A 286 -2.40 7.40 -3.63
CA ALA A 286 -2.00 6.40 -2.63
C ALA A 286 -3.21 5.53 -2.23
N PRO A 287 -3.72 4.67 -3.13
CA PRO A 287 -4.94 3.88 -2.89
C PRO A 287 -4.81 2.91 -1.71
N ASP A 288 -3.62 2.33 -1.49
CA ASP A 288 -3.39 1.40 -0.38
C ASP A 288 -3.45 2.13 0.98
N LEU A 289 -2.84 3.33 1.05
CA LEU A 289 -2.90 4.17 2.25
C LEU A 289 -4.33 4.65 2.52
N LEU A 290 -5.08 4.98 1.47
CA LEU A 290 -6.49 5.36 1.58
C LEU A 290 -7.31 4.26 2.27
N ARG A 291 -7.20 3.01 1.80
CA ARG A 291 -7.95 1.89 2.40
C ARG A 291 -7.57 1.67 3.84
N GLN A 292 -6.26 1.61 4.12
CA GLN A 292 -5.77 1.47 5.50
C GLN A 292 -6.33 2.57 6.41
N THR A 293 -6.33 3.82 5.94
CA THR A 293 -6.87 4.96 6.71
C THR A 293 -8.37 4.81 6.95
N LEU A 294 -9.14 4.37 5.95
CA LEU A 294 -10.57 4.17 6.09
C LEU A 294 -10.92 2.98 7.00
N ASP A 295 -10.13 1.92 6.97
CA ASP A 295 -10.26 0.80 7.90
C ASP A 295 -10.00 1.26 9.34
N ASP A 296 -8.91 2.00 9.58
CA ASP A 296 -8.58 2.56 10.89
C ASP A 296 -9.71 3.48 11.40
N VAL A 297 -10.21 4.38 10.55
CA VAL A 297 -11.33 5.28 10.89
C VAL A 297 -12.61 4.49 11.17
N THR A 298 -12.90 3.45 10.39
CA THR A 298 -14.08 2.59 10.61
C THR A 298 -13.99 1.91 11.97
N GLN A 299 -12.83 1.33 12.30
CA GLN A 299 -12.59 0.73 13.61
C GLN A 299 -12.75 1.73 14.75
N GLN A 300 -12.22 2.95 14.59
CA GLN A 300 -12.36 4.01 15.59
C GLN A 300 -13.83 4.42 15.79
N LEU A 301 -14.60 4.55 14.70
CA LEU A 301 -16.03 4.88 14.77
C LEU A 301 -16.84 3.77 15.43
N GLU A 302 -16.55 2.51 15.10
CA GLU A 302 -17.21 1.34 15.68
C GLU A 302 -16.88 1.15 17.17
N SER A 303 -15.70 1.56 17.62
CA SER A 303 -15.32 1.50 19.04
C SER A 303 -16.18 2.40 19.94
N GLY A 304 -16.74 3.49 19.37
CA GLY A 304 -17.47 4.51 20.13
C GLY A 304 -16.56 5.44 20.95
N GLU A 305 -15.25 5.24 20.96
CA GLU A 305 -14.27 5.97 21.76
C GLU A 305 -13.58 7.11 20.99
N ILE A 306 -14.23 7.64 19.94
CA ILE A 306 -13.63 8.63 19.03
C ILE A 306 -13.06 9.88 19.75
N SER A 307 -13.64 10.26 20.89
CA SER A 307 -13.14 11.36 21.71
C SER A 307 -11.76 11.08 22.33
N GLU A 308 -11.48 9.83 22.72
CA GLU A 308 -10.20 9.43 23.28
C GLU A 308 -9.13 9.38 22.18
N TRP A 309 -9.47 8.80 21.03
CA TRP A 309 -8.59 8.80 19.86
C TRP A 309 -8.21 10.22 19.40
N ALA A 310 -9.17 11.14 19.37
CA ALA A 310 -8.93 12.54 19.02
C ALA A 310 -8.06 13.26 20.06
N TRP A 311 -8.22 12.92 21.34
CA TRP A 311 -7.40 13.46 22.42
C TRP A 311 -5.93 13.04 22.26
N ASP A 312 -5.69 11.74 22.08
CA ASP A 312 -4.36 11.18 21.90
C ASP A 312 -3.65 11.72 20.65
N GLU A 313 -4.39 11.90 19.55
CA GLU A 313 -3.85 12.48 18.32
C GLU A 313 -3.45 13.96 18.51
N ALA A 314 -4.25 14.72 19.27
CA ALA A 314 -3.92 16.10 19.61
C ALA A 314 -2.64 16.21 20.45
N GLU A 315 -2.46 15.36 21.46
CA GLU A 315 -1.21 15.31 22.24
C GLU A 315 -0.01 14.91 21.38
N ARG A 316 -0.17 13.89 20.53
CA ARG A 316 0.89 13.46 19.59
C ARG A 316 1.27 14.56 18.60
N ALA A 317 0.32 15.38 18.16
CA ALA A 317 0.56 16.56 17.34
C ALA A 317 1.21 17.74 18.10
N GLY A 318 1.44 17.61 19.42
CA GLY A 318 2.04 18.64 20.26
C GLY A 318 1.06 19.71 20.74
N HIS A 319 -0.24 19.43 20.66
CA HIS A 319 -1.28 20.31 21.20
C HIS A 319 -1.61 19.98 22.66
N ASN A 320 -2.35 20.88 23.32
CA ASN A 320 -2.84 20.68 24.68
C ASN A 320 -4.38 20.54 24.65
N PRO A 321 -4.90 19.31 24.48
CA PRO A 321 -6.34 19.08 24.41
C PRO A 321 -7.08 19.44 25.72
N GLN A 322 -6.44 19.30 26.88
CA GLN A 322 -7.02 19.72 28.16
C GLN A 322 -7.32 21.23 28.17
N ALA A 323 -6.37 22.06 27.68
CA ALA A 323 -6.59 23.50 27.59
C ALA A 323 -7.77 23.84 26.64
N TRP A 324 -7.91 23.12 25.51
CA TRP A 324 -9.04 23.31 24.61
C TRP A 324 -10.38 22.95 25.25
N HIS A 325 -10.40 21.85 26.02
CA HIS A 325 -11.59 21.43 26.76
C HIS A 325 -11.98 22.48 27.82
N ASP A 326 -11.01 22.92 28.62
CA ASP A 326 -11.22 23.92 29.67
C ASP A 326 -11.71 25.26 29.10
N ASP A 327 -11.13 25.71 27.98
CA ASP A 327 -11.55 26.93 27.27
C ASP A 327 -13.00 26.81 26.75
N TYR A 328 -13.37 25.64 26.24
CA TYR A 328 -14.73 25.39 25.74
C TYR A 328 -15.75 25.36 26.88
N GLU A 329 -15.46 24.70 27.99
CA GLU A 329 -16.32 24.69 29.18
C GLU A 329 -16.49 26.10 29.76
N ALA A 330 -15.41 26.89 29.80
CA ALA A 330 -15.48 28.30 30.21
C ALA A 330 -16.37 29.13 29.28
N HIS A 331 -16.31 28.87 27.97
CA HIS A 331 -17.17 29.53 26.99
C HIS A 331 -18.64 29.15 27.17
N LEU A 332 -18.95 27.86 27.37
CA LEU A 332 -20.31 27.39 27.61
C LEU A 332 -20.91 27.99 28.89
N LYS A 333 -20.13 28.07 29.96
CA LYS A 333 -20.54 28.70 31.22
C LYS A 333 -20.88 30.17 31.01
N LYS A 334 -20.04 30.91 30.28
CA LYS A 334 -20.30 32.32 29.94
C LYS A 334 -21.60 32.49 29.13
N LEU A 335 -21.84 31.63 28.15
CA LEU A 335 -23.09 31.66 27.36
C LEU A 335 -24.33 31.36 28.22
N ALA A 336 -24.22 30.45 29.19
CA ALA A 336 -25.30 30.14 30.12
C ALA A 336 -25.62 31.35 31.01
N ASP A 337 -24.60 32.00 31.56
CA ASP A 337 -24.74 33.20 32.40
C ASP A 337 -25.36 34.37 31.62
N GLU A 338 -24.92 34.60 30.37
CA GLU A 338 -25.47 35.64 29.48
C GLU A 338 -26.94 35.37 29.08
N ARG A 339 -27.32 34.10 28.92
CA ARG A 339 -28.72 33.72 28.66
C ARG A 339 -29.59 33.95 29.90
N ALA A 340 -29.12 33.53 31.08
CA ALA A 340 -29.83 33.72 32.33
C ALA A 340 -30.05 35.21 32.65
N ALA A 341 -29.08 36.07 32.34
CA ALA A 341 -29.19 37.51 32.51
C ALA A 341 -30.14 38.22 31.52
N LYS A 342 -30.52 37.56 30.41
CA LYS A 342 -31.50 38.08 29.44
C LYS A 342 -32.94 37.65 29.71
N THR A 343 -33.14 36.62 30.53
CA THR A 343 -34.46 36.10 30.92
C THR A 343 -34.91 36.52 32.32
N ALA A 344 -34.02 37.08 33.14
CA ALA A 344 -34.32 37.78 34.40
C ALA A 344 -34.59 39.27 34.13
#